data_AF-A0A7Z2XAE3-F1
#
_entry.id   AF-A0A7Z2XAE3-F1
#
_cell.length_a   1.000
_cell.length_b   1.000
_cell.length_c   1.000
_cell.angle_alpha   90.00
_cell.angle_beta   90.00
_cell.angle_gamma   90.00
#
_symmetry.space_group_name_H-M   'P 1'
#
loop_
_entity.id
_entity.type
_entity.pdbx_description
1 polymer ?
#
loop_
_entity_poly.entity_id
_entity_poly.type
_entity_poly.pdbx_seq_one_letter_code
_entity_poly.pdbx_strand_id
1 'polypeptide(L)'
;MAAVPVWVSLITAVLGGGIVSGSITFILETKRSEKNLLRTKLEELHTAFDRSSRNLTIIHELLSQYAKGESDLQGFLSESTSYVDKFSEPTTERVSALCAIYFPELTICHKSFTRARERFTELMNDRARLMSRPEGFESSVEDSYDFLKEMDEAMRKAIYRCAANINLAWTSRMLNKVRFLGK
;
A
#
# COMPACT_ATOMS: atom_id res chain seq x y z
N MET A 1 15.65 49.54 -51.14
CA MET A 1 14.47 48.66 -50.98
C MET A 1 14.96 47.23 -51.06
N ALA A 2 15.14 46.57 -49.90
CA ALA A 2 15.60 45.18 -49.83
C ALA A 2 14.37 44.27 -49.83
N ALA A 3 14.25 43.43 -50.86
CA ALA A 3 13.22 42.41 -50.95
C ALA A 3 13.54 41.29 -49.96
N VAL A 4 12.64 41.08 -49.00
CA VAL A 4 12.65 39.99 -48.04
C VAL A 4 12.55 38.66 -48.78
N PRO A 5 13.51 37.72 -48.66
CA PRO A 5 13.40 36.43 -49.30
C PRO A 5 12.48 35.50 -48.48
N VAL A 6 11.63 34.81 -49.22
CA VAL A 6 10.49 33.94 -48.89
C VAL A 6 10.86 32.67 -48.08
N TRP A 7 11.83 32.76 -47.18
CA TRP A 7 12.28 31.65 -46.32
C TRP A 7 11.31 31.32 -45.17
N VAL A 8 10.22 32.06 -45.03
CA VAL A 8 9.16 31.81 -44.03
C VAL A 8 8.07 30.87 -44.57
N SER A 9 8.08 30.52 -45.87
CA SER A 9 6.93 29.86 -46.52
C SER A 9 7.11 28.40 -46.92
N LEU A 10 8.18 27.73 -46.50
CA LEU A 10 8.27 26.27 -46.56
C LEU A 10 8.39 25.81 -45.10
N ILE A 11 7.31 25.57 -44.36
CA ILE A 11 6.37 24.48 -44.66
C ILE A 11 7.14 23.17 -44.98
N THR A 12 8.35 23.03 -44.44
CA THR A 12 8.82 21.83 -43.72
C THR A 12 7.90 21.45 -42.54
N ALA A 13 6.78 22.15 -42.39
CA ALA A 13 5.62 21.85 -41.57
C ALA A 13 4.85 20.56 -41.93
N VAL A 14 5.26 19.74 -42.91
CA VAL A 14 4.44 18.56 -43.29
C VAL A 14 5.16 17.21 -43.34
N LEU A 15 6.51 17.13 -43.36
CA LEU A 15 7.19 15.83 -43.49
C LEU A 15 8.03 15.38 -42.28
N GLY A 16 8.25 16.23 -41.28
CA GLY A 16 9.00 15.86 -40.06
C GLY A 16 8.16 15.59 -38.80
N GLY A 17 6.87 15.97 -38.78
CA GLY A 17 6.05 16.03 -37.56
C GLY A 17 5.27 14.77 -37.19
N GLY A 18 5.06 13.84 -38.13
CA GLY A 18 4.14 12.71 -37.92
C GLY A 18 4.69 11.59 -37.05
N ILE A 19 5.98 11.26 -37.18
CA ILE A 19 6.56 10.06 -36.53
C ILE A 19 6.98 10.37 -35.09
N VAL A 20 7.42 11.60 -34.81
CA VAL A 20 7.84 12.01 -33.46
C VAL A 20 6.62 12.22 -32.56
N SER A 21 5.52 12.76 -33.08
CA SER A 21 4.27 12.93 -32.33
C SER A 21 3.64 11.60 -31.93
N GLY A 22 3.53 10.63 -32.86
CA GLY A 22 2.95 9.31 -32.56
C GLY A 22 3.79 8.50 -31.57
N SER A 23 5.12 8.54 -31.71
CA SER A 23 6.03 7.82 -30.79
C SER A 23 6.04 8.46 -29.40
N ILE A 24 6.06 9.80 -29.31
CA ILE A 24 6.01 10.50 -28.03
C ILE A 24 4.63 10.33 -27.39
N THR A 25 3.54 10.41 -28.15
CA THR A 25 2.17 10.20 -27.64
C THR A 25 1.97 8.77 -27.18
N PHE A 26 2.38 7.77 -27.97
CA PHE A 26 2.34 6.36 -27.57
C PHE A 26 3.22 6.08 -26.34
N ILE A 27 4.41 6.69 -26.25
CA ILE A 27 5.28 6.57 -25.07
C ILE A 27 4.70 7.32 -23.86
N LEU A 28 4.05 8.46 -24.05
CA LEU A 28 3.38 9.20 -22.98
C LEU A 28 2.10 8.50 -22.52
N GLU A 29 1.35 7.88 -23.43
CA GLU A 29 0.16 7.07 -23.13
C GLU A 29 0.54 5.78 -22.43
N THR A 30 1.53 5.03 -22.92
CA THR A 30 2.03 3.83 -22.24
C THR A 30 2.63 4.18 -20.88
N LYS A 31 3.33 5.31 -20.72
CA LYS A 31 3.87 5.73 -19.41
C LYS A 31 2.84 6.33 -18.48
N ARG A 32 1.83 7.01 -19.00
CA ARG A 32 0.65 7.42 -18.23
C ARG A 32 -0.12 6.18 -17.78
N SER A 33 -0.20 5.14 -18.62
CA SER A 33 -0.78 3.86 -18.28
C SER A 33 0.04 3.13 -17.20
N GLU A 34 1.38 3.20 -17.24
CA GLU A 34 2.27 2.62 -16.22
C GLU A 34 2.13 3.35 -14.88
N LYS A 35 2.11 4.69 -14.89
CA LYS A 35 1.84 5.50 -13.68
C LYS A 35 0.46 5.19 -13.10
N ASN A 36 -0.56 5.10 -13.95
CA ASN A 36 -1.92 4.79 -13.52
C ASN A 36 -1.99 3.36 -12.96
N LEU A 37 -1.32 2.39 -13.59
CA LEU A 37 -1.23 1.02 -13.11
C LEU A 37 -0.59 0.97 -11.71
N LEU A 38 0.59 1.56 -11.55
CA LEU A 38 1.28 1.61 -10.25
C LEU A 38 0.43 2.31 -9.19
N ARG A 39 -0.22 3.43 -9.55
CA ARG A 39 -1.14 4.12 -8.65
C ARG A 39 -2.30 3.22 -8.22
N THR A 40 -2.98 2.57 -9.16
CA THR A 40 -4.09 1.65 -8.87
C THR A 40 -3.63 0.48 -8.00
N LYS A 41 -2.44 -0.07 -8.25
CA LYS A 41 -1.86 -1.14 -7.41
C LYS A 41 -1.51 -0.65 -6.01
N LEU A 42 -1.02 0.58 -5.87
CA LEU A 42 -0.75 1.16 -4.57
C LEU A 42 -2.05 1.46 -3.79
N GLU A 43 -3.10 1.93 -4.47
CA GLU A 43 -4.43 2.15 -3.88
C GLU A 43 -5.08 0.82 -3.45
N GLU A 44 -4.92 -0.23 -4.26
CA GLU A 44 -5.36 -1.60 -3.94
C GLU A 44 -4.65 -2.12 -2.68
N LEU A 45 -3.32 -1.98 -2.62
CA LEU A 45 -2.53 -2.33 -1.45
C LEU A 45 -2.93 -1.52 -0.22
N HIS A 46 -3.05 -0.19 -0.35
CA HIS A 46 -3.46 0.68 0.75
C HIS A 46 -4.82 0.27 1.32
N THR A 47 -5.78 -0.04 0.47
CA THR A 47 -7.12 -0.49 0.91
C THR A 47 -7.05 -1.83 1.64
N ALA A 48 -6.27 -2.78 1.13
CA ALA A 48 -6.10 -4.09 1.76
C ALA A 48 -5.41 -3.97 3.13
N PHE A 49 -4.40 -3.11 3.23
CA PHE A 49 -3.68 -2.81 4.45
C PHE A 49 -4.54 -2.09 5.49
N ASP A 50 -5.25 -1.03 5.10
CA ASP A 50 -6.16 -0.29 5.97
C ASP A 50 -7.27 -1.20 6.52
N ARG A 51 -7.86 -2.05 5.68
CA ARG A 51 -8.84 -3.05 6.14
C ARG A 51 -8.24 -4.05 7.14
N SER A 52 -7.03 -4.52 6.88
CA SER A 52 -6.35 -5.48 7.76
C SER A 52 -5.99 -4.84 9.10
N SER A 53 -5.49 -3.61 9.08
CA SER A 53 -5.18 -2.80 10.26
C SER A 53 -6.42 -2.59 11.13
N ARG A 54 -7.53 -2.12 10.53
CA ARG A 54 -8.80 -1.95 11.25
C ARG A 54 -9.32 -3.24 11.89
N ASN A 55 -9.26 -4.36 11.17
CA ASN A 55 -9.68 -5.65 11.73
C ASN A 55 -8.82 -6.05 12.94
N LEU A 56 -7.50 -5.86 12.87
CA LEU A 56 -6.59 -6.14 14.00
C LEU A 56 -6.85 -5.20 15.17
N THR A 57 -7.12 -3.91 14.93
CA THR A 57 -7.50 -2.94 15.96
C THR A 57 -8.79 -3.36 16.65
N ILE A 58 -9.83 -3.76 15.92
CA ILE A 58 -11.09 -4.20 16.51
C ILE A 58 -10.89 -5.47 17.35
N ILE A 59 -10.15 -6.46 16.83
CA ILE A 59 -9.85 -7.68 17.60
C ILE A 59 -9.09 -7.35 18.89
N HIS A 60 -8.15 -6.40 18.82
CA HIS A 60 -7.42 -5.93 19.98
C HIS A 60 -8.34 -5.23 21.00
N GLU A 61 -9.24 -4.36 20.56
CA GLU A 61 -10.22 -3.71 21.43
C GLU A 61 -11.10 -4.73 22.15
N LEU A 62 -11.57 -5.75 21.44
CA LEU A 62 -12.34 -6.86 22.01
C LEU A 62 -11.51 -7.66 23.03
N LEU A 63 -10.23 -7.90 22.75
CA LEU A 63 -9.31 -8.57 23.66
C LEU A 63 -9.04 -7.72 24.91
N SER A 64 -8.94 -6.41 24.75
CA SER A 64 -8.76 -5.47 25.87
C SER A 64 -9.99 -5.45 26.77
N GLN A 65 -11.20 -5.41 26.22
CA GLN A 65 -12.45 -5.51 26.99
C GLN A 65 -12.54 -6.83 27.75
N TYR A 66 -12.15 -7.94 27.10
CA TYR A 66 -12.08 -9.24 27.74
C TYR A 66 -11.06 -9.27 28.89
N ALA A 67 -9.86 -8.71 28.67
CA ALA A 67 -8.82 -8.64 29.68
C ALA A 67 -9.25 -7.85 30.93
N LYS A 68 -9.99 -6.75 30.72
CA LYS A 68 -10.57 -5.89 31.77
C LYS A 68 -11.79 -6.52 32.47
N GLY A 69 -12.27 -7.65 31.98
CA GLY A 69 -13.46 -8.32 32.50
C GLY A 69 -14.78 -7.66 32.10
N GLU A 70 -14.76 -6.77 31.12
CA GLU A 70 -15.95 -6.10 30.56
C GLU A 70 -16.73 -7.02 29.59
N SER A 71 -16.08 -8.06 29.07
CA SER A 71 -16.70 -9.12 28.27
C SER A 71 -16.33 -10.52 28.77
N ASP A 72 -17.21 -11.48 28.51
CA ASP A 72 -16.95 -12.89 28.78
C ASP A 72 -16.18 -13.55 27.63
N LEU A 73 -15.60 -14.72 27.90
CA LEU A 73 -14.76 -15.43 26.91
C LEU A 73 -15.59 -15.80 25.67
N GLN A 74 -16.85 -16.18 25.86
CA GLN A 74 -17.69 -16.63 24.77
C GLN A 74 -18.12 -15.48 23.86
N GLY A 75 -18.49 -14.32 24.42
CA GLY A 75 -18.73 -13.08 23.68
C GLY A 75 -17.50 -12.67 22.88
N PHE A 76 -16.34 -12.58 23.53
CA PHE A 76 -15.07 -12.26 22.88
C PHE A 76 -14.76 -13.18 21.69
N LEU A 77 -14.80 -14.51 21.89
CA LEU A 77 -14.50 -15.47 20.83
C LEU A 77 -15.49 -15.36 19.67
N SER A 78 -16.79 -15.20 19.96
CA SER A 78 -17.83 -15.12 18.93
C SER A 78 -17.68 -13.87 18.04
N GLU A 79 -17.42 -12.71 18.65
CA GLU A 79 -17.26 -11.45 17.93
C GLU A 79 -15.96 -11.44 17.12
N SER A 80 -14.86 -11.91 17.73
CA SER A 80 -13.54 -11.93 17.10
C SER A 80 -13.47 -12.84 15.87
N THR A 81 -14.18 -13.98 15.88
CA THR A 81 -14.19 -14.93 14.76
C THR A 81 -14.64 -14.27 13.45
N SER A 82 -15.64 -13.38 13.51
CA SER A 82 -16.15 -12.65 12.34
C SER A 82 -15.13 -11.71 11.69
N TYR A 83 -14.10 -11.31 12.42
CA TYR A 83 -12.99 -10.48 11.93
C TYR A 83 -11.80 -11.32 11.50
N VAL A 84 -11.57 -12.47 12.14
CA VAL A 84 -10.53 -13.43 11.75
C VAL A 84 -10.83 -14.02 10.36
N ASP A 85 -12.07 -14.40 10.09
CA ASP A 85 -12.49 -14.98 8.80
C ASP A 85 -12.31 -14.01 7.62
N LYS A 86 -12.30 -12.70 7.89
CA LYS A 86 -12.07 -11.66 6.89
C LYS A 86 -10.61 -11.56 6.42
N PHE A 87 -9.68 -12.32 7.03
CA PHE A 87 -8.28 -12.39 6.60
C PHE A 87 -7.96 -13.51 5.57
N SER A 88 -8.96 -14.04 4.87
CA SER A 88 -8.85 -15.17 3.91
C SER A 88 -7.55 -15.23 3.08
N GLU A 89 -6.98 -16.43 2.94
CA GLU A 89 -5.75 -16.75 2.19
C GLU A 89 -5.59 -16.12 0.80
N PRO A 90 -6.60 -16.11 -0.12
CA PRO A 90 -6.42 -15.57 -1.47
C PRO A 90 -6.12 -14.06 -1.49
N THR A 91 -6.52 -13.33 -0.44
CA THR A 91 -6.21 -11.91 -0.29
C THR A 91 -4.76 -11.71 0.18
N THR A 92 -4.23 -12.63 0.99
CA THR A 92 -2.88 -12.53 1.55
C THR A 92 -1.82 -12.80 0.47
N GLU A 93 -1.99 -13.86 -0.32
CA GLU A 93 -1.06 -14.20 -1.42
C GLU A 93 -1.02 -13.12 -2.49
N ARG A 94 -2.19 -12.56 -2.84
CA ARG A 94 -2.30 -11.46 -3.79
C ARG A 94 -1.56 -10.21 -3.30
N VAL A 95 -1.75 -9.83 -2.03
CA VAL A 95 -1.05 -8.68 -1.43
C VAL A 95 0.46 -8.92 -1.38
N SER A 96 0.88 -10.14 -1.02
CA SER A 96 2.29 -10.53 -1.02
C SER A 96 2.92 -10.41 -2.41
N ALA A 97 2.25 -10.91 -3.46
CA ALA A 97 2.70 -10.79 -4.83
C ALA A 97 2.78 -9.33 -5.30
N LEU A 98 1.77 -8.51 -4.98
CA LEU A 98 1.76 -7.09 -5.33
C LEU A 98 2.91 -6.32 -4.66
N CYS A 99 3.18 -6.60 -3.37
CA CYS A 99 4.34 -6.06 -2.68
C CYS A 99 5.64 -6.50 -3.36
N ALA A 100 5.82 -7.80 -3.62
CA ALA A 100 7.06 -8.31 -4.19
C ALA A 100 7.34 -7.78 -5.62
N ILE A 101 6.31 -7.65 -6.46
CA ILE A 101 6.45 -7.27 -7.87
C ILE A 101 6.55 -5.75 -8.04
N TYR A 102 5.68 -4.99 -7.37
CA TYR A 102 5.53 -3.55 -7.65
C TYR A 102 6.11 -2.66 -6.56
N PHE A 103 6.09 -3.09 -5.29
CA PHE A 103 6.47 -2.26 -4.14
C PHE A 103 7.27 -3.05 -3.09
N PRO A 104 8.51 -3.46 -3.39
CA PRO A 104 9.28 -4.34 -2.51
C PRO A 104 9.47 -3.78 -1.10
N GLU A 105 9.52 -2.45 -0.98
CA GLU A 105 9.59 -1.70 0.28
C GLU A 105 8.43 -2.04 1.25
N LEU A 106 7.26 -2.40 0.72
CA LEU A 106 6.08 -2.78 1.51
C LEU A 106 6.10 -4.25 1.99
N THR A 107 7.04 -5.06 1.48
CA THR A 107 7.11 -6.50 1.83
C THR A 107 7.41 -6.71 3.31
N ILE A 108 8.28 -5.89 3.90
CA ILE A 108 8.61 -5.99 5.33
C ILE A 108 7.38 -5.67 6.18
N CYS A 109 6.66 -4.58 5.85
CA CYS A 109 5.41 -4.24 6.52
C CYS A 109 4.38 -5.36 6.41
N HIS A 110 4.21 -5.94 5.22
CA HIS A 110 3.29 -7.05 4.99
C HIS A 110 3.63 -8.30 5.82
N LYS A 111 4.91 -8.66 5.92
CA LYS A 111 5.37 -9.77 6.75
C LYS A 111 5.09 -9.54 8.23
N SER A 112 5.33 -8.33 8.73
CA SER A 112 5.01 -7.97 10.11
C SER A 112 3.51 -8.09 10.40
N PHE A 113 2.66 -7.64 9.48
CA PHE A 113 1.20 -7.78 9.58
C PHE A 113 0.77 -9.25 9.62
N THR A 114 1.31 -10.07 8.74
CA THR A 114 1.00 -11.50 8.66
C THR A 114 1.39 -12.21 9.95
N ARG A 115 2.57 -11.88 10.49
CA ARG A 115 3.05 -12.44 11.77
C ARG A 115 2.20 -12.00 12.96
N ALA A 116 1.74 -10.74 12.98
CA ALA A 116 0.83 -10.27 14.01
C ALA A 116 -0.48 -11.07 13.97
N ARG A 117 -1.05 -11.27 12.77
CA ARG A 117 -2.24 -12.10 12.57
C ARG A 117 -2.06 -13.54 13.05
N GLU A 118 -0.94 -14.18 12.71
CA GLU A 118 -0.62 -15.53 13.15
C GLU A 118 -0.62 -15.63 14.68
N ARG A 119 0.08 -14.70 15.36
CA ARG A 119 0.10 -14.63 16.83
C ARG A 119 -1.28 -14.43 17.45
N PHE A 120 -2.11 -13.59 16.85
CA PHE A 120 -3.49 -13.43 17.30
C PHE A 120 -4.28 -14.72 17.13
N THR A 121 -4.15 -15.38 15.98
CA THR A 121 -4.84 -16.65 15.72
C THR A 121 -4.39 -17.75 16.70
N GLU A 122 -3.09 -17.83 16.99
CA GLU A 122 -2.55 -18.72 18.02
C GLU A 122 -3.14 -18.42 19.40
N LEU A 123 -3.19 -17.16 19.81
CA LEU A 123 -3.79 -16.74 21.08
C LEU A 123 -5.28 -17.11 21.16
N MET A 124 -6.05 -16.91 20.07
CA MET A 124 -7.46 -17.27 20.00
C MET A 124 -7.70 -18.78 20.13
N ASN A 125 -6.76 -19.59 19.63
CA ASN A 125 -6.81 -21.04 19.72
C ASN A 125 -6.34 -21.56 21.09
N ASP A 126 -5.53 -20.79 21.83
CA ASP A 126 -5.07 -21.12 23.19
C ASP A 126 -6.10 -20.71 24.26
N ARG A 127 -7.21 -21.47 24.30
CA ARG A 127 -8.29 -21.25 25.28
C ARG A 127 -7.84 -21.38 26.72
N ALA A 128 -6.84 -22.24 27.01
CA ALA A 128 -6.34 -22.43 28.36
C ALA A 128 -5.69 -21.15 28.88
N ARG A 129 -4.86 -20.50 28.05
CA ARG A 129 -4.23 -19.23 28.38
C ARG A 129 -5.23 -18.08 28.51
N LEU A 130 -6.23 -18.03 27.64
CA LEU A 130 -7.31 -17.04 27.73
C LEU A 130 -8.11 -17.20 29.05
N MET A 131 -8.48 -18.43 29.40
CA MET A 131 -9.22 -18.72 30.64
C MET A 131 -8.40 -18.44 31.90
N SER A 132 -7.10 -18.76 31.89
CA SER A 132 -6.25 -18.61 33.09
C SER A 132 -5.91 -17.16 33.43
N ARG A 133 -6.07 -16.22 32.48
CA ARG A 133 -5.73 -14.79 32.61
C ARG A 133 -4.50 -14.57 33.51
N PRO A 134 -3.32 -15.03 33.08
CA PRO A 134 -2.13 -15.00 33.92
C PRO A 134 -1.80 -13.58 34.39
N GLU A 135 -1.07 -13.46 35.49
CA GLU A 135 -0.63 -12.16 36.00
C GLU A 135 0.08 -11.35 34.90
N GLY A 136 -0.31 -10.09 34.74
CA GLY A 136 0.19 -9.22 33.66
C GLY A 136 -0.47 -9.41 32.28
N PHE A 137 -1.53 -10.22 32.16
CA PHE A 137 -2.25 -10.41 30.89
C PHE A 137 -2.77 -9.10 30.30
N GLU A 138 -3.39 -8.24 31.11
CA GLU A 138 -3.89 -6.93 30.65
C GLU A 138 -2.76 -6.04 30.11
N SER A 139 -1.65 -5.91 30.86
CA SER A 139 -0.47 -5.17 30.42
C SER A 139 0.10 -5.74 29.11
N SER A 140 0.16 -7.07 28.98
CA SER A 140 0.62 -7.71 27.74
C SER A 140 -0.31 -7.44 26.55
N VAL A 141 -1.62 -7.28 26.79
CA VAL A 141 -2.57 -6.88 25.76
C VAL A 141 -2.32 -5.42 25.38
N GLU A 142 -2.13 -4.51 26.33
CA GLU A 142 -1.82 -3.10 26.05
C GLU A 142 -0.51 -2.93 25.27
N ASP A 143 0.55 -3.64 25.65
CA ASP A 143 1.84 -3.63 24.91
C ASP A 143 1.67 -4.08 23.45
N SER A 144 0.79 -5.06 23.21
CA SER A 144 0.49 -5.52 21.84
C SER A 144 -0.23 -4.47 21.00
N TYR A 145 -0.95 -3.54 21.63
CA TYR A 145 -1.63 -2.44 20.95
C TYR A 145 -0.63 -1.43 20.40
N ASP A 146 0.36 -1.07 21.20
CA ASP A 146 1.35 -0.09 20.81
C ASP A 146 2.24 -0.63 19.69
N PHE A 147 2.56 -1.93 19.72
CA PHE A 147 3.17 -2.61 18.58
C PHE A 147 2.33 -2.53 17.29
N LEU A 148 1.00 -2.70 17.39
CA LEU A 148 0.10 -2.57 16.23
C LEU A 148 0.09 -1.13 15.68
N LYS A 149 0.07 -0.10 16.54
CA LYS A 149 0.14 1.30 16.13
C LYS A 149 1.45 1.64 15.42
N GLU A 150 2.57 1.21 15.98
CA GLU A 150 3.90 1.43 15.38
C GLU A 150 3.98 0.80 13.98
N MET A 151 3.42 -0.41 13.83
CA MET A 151 3.35 -1.10 12.55
C MET A 151 2.45 -0.38 11.54
N ASP A 152 1.28 0.10 11.96
CA ASP A 152 0.37 0.89 11.11
C ASP A 152 1.03 2.18 10.64
N GLU A 153 1.73 2.89 11.54
CA GLU A 153 2.45 4.11 11.21
C GLU A 153 3.61 3.85 10.22
N ALA A 154 4.40 2.79 10.46
CA ALA A 154 5.48 2.39 9.56
C ALA A 154 4.96 2.05 8.16
N MET A 155 3.83 1.36 8.09
CA MET A 155 3.16 1.01 6.83
C MET A 155 2.65 2.25 6.10
N ARG A 156 1.95 3.17 6.78
CA ARG A 156 1.50 4.44 6.17
C ARG A 156 2.67 5.23 5.62
N LYS A 157 3.76 5.35 6.39
CA LYS A 157 5.00 6.01 5.94
C LYS A 157 5.56 5.35 4.68
N ALA A 158 5.60 4.02 4.62
CA ALA A 158 6.09 3.29 3.46
C ALA A 158 5.20 3.48 2.21
N ILE A 159 3.87 3.49 2.39
CA ILE A 159 2.92 3.80 1.30
C ILE A 159 3.11 5.23 0.80
N TYR A 160 3.27 6.22 1.70
CA TYR A 160 3.54 7.60 1.30
C TYR A 160 4.86 7.74 0.54
N ARG A 161 5.91 7.00 0.94
CA ARG A 161 7.17 6.95 0.18
C ARG A 161 6.98 6.36 -1.20
N CYS A 162 6.23 5.26 -1.33
CA CYS A 162 5.90 4.67 -2.63
C CYS A 162 5.14 5.68 -3.52
N ALA A 163 4.15 6.38 -2.97
CA ALA A 163 3.41 7.42 -3.69
C ALA A 163 4.31 8.58 -4.13
N ALA A 164 5.22 9.03 -3.26
CA ALA A 164 6.21 10.05 -3.59
C ALA A 164 7.16 9.57 -4.68
N ASN A 165 7.65 8.33 -4.62
CA ASN A 165 8.55 7.73 -5.61
C ASN A 165 7.88 7.61 -6.99
N ILE A 166 6.60 7.21 -7.06
CA ILE A 166 5.82 7.21 -8.31
C ILE A 166 5.79 8.61 -8.93
N ASN A 167 5.58 9.65 -8.11
CA ASN A 167 5.53 11.03 -8.58
C ASN A 167 6.92 11.60 -8.94
N LEU A 168 7.96 11.34 -8.15
CA LEU A 168 9.33 11.80 -8.38
C LEU A 168 10.00 11.12 -9.58
N ALA A 169 9.81 9.82 -9.75
CA ALA A 169 10.27 9.09 -10.93
C ALA A 169 9.63 9.66 -12.20
N TRP A 170 8.39 10.13 -12.11
CA TRP A 170 7.70 10.78 -13.22
C TRP A 170 8.23 12.20 -13.50
N THR A 171 8.40 13.04 -12.47
CA THR A 171 8.88 14.43 -12.65
C THR A 171 10.35 14.51 -13.05
N SER A 172 11.23 13.72 -12.43
CA SER A 172 12.66 13.66 -12.76
C SER A 172 12.90 13.18 -14.21
N ARG A 173 12.13 12.17 -14.66
CA ARG A 173 12.23 11.66 -16.03
C ARG A 173 11.63 12.63 -17.05
N MET A 174 10.58 13.39 -16.71
CA MET A 174 10.08 14.50 -17.54
C MET A 174 11.13 15.59 -17.71
N LEU A 175 11.73 16.06 -16.60
CA LEU A 175 12.72 17.14 -16.59
C LEU A 175 14.01 16.78 -17.35
N ASN A 176 14.55 15.57 -17.15
CA ASN A 176 15.71 15.12 -17.92
C ASN A 176 15.41 15.05 -19.42
N LYS A 177 14.18 14.67 -19.81
CA LYS A 177 13.82 14.53 -21.22
C LYS A 177 13.58 15.86 -21.93
N VAL A 178 13.01 16.86 -21.24
CA VAL A 178 12.93 18.26 -21.75
C VAL A 178 14.33 18.84 -21.96
N ARG A 179 15.28 18.52 -21.07
CA ARG A 179 16.68 18.98 -21.19
C ARG A 179 17.44 18.31 -22.34
N PHE A 180 17.07 17.10 -22.74
CA PHE A 180 17.65 16.40 -23.90
C PHE A 180 17.02 16.78 -25.24
N LEU A 181 15.79 17.30 -25.26
CA LEU A 181 15.10 17.76 -26.47
C LEU A 181 15.32 19.25 -26.79
N GLY A 182 15.97 19.99 -25.88
CA GLY A 182 16.35 21.39 -26.04
C GLY A 182 17.82 21.63 -26.42
N LYS A 183 18.52 20.59 -26.93
CA LYS A 183 19.86 20.68 -27.51
C LYS A 183 19.83 20.24 -28.97
#